data_AF-A0A2A3M457-F1
#
_entry.id   AF-A0A2A3M457-F1
#
_cell.length_a   1.000
_cell.length_b   1.000
_cell.length_c   1.000
_cell.angle_alpha   90.00
_cell.angle_beta   90.00
_cell.angle_gamma   90.00
#
_symmetry.space_group_name_H-M   'P 1'
#
loop_
_entity.id
_entity.type
_entity.pdbx_description
1 polymer ?
#
loop_
_entity_poly.entity_id
_entity_poly.type
_entity_poly.pdbx_seq_one_letter_code
_entity_poly.pdbx_strand_id
1 'polypeptide(L)'
;MIDQATGMKPGERYRVENVERAHQFPGFFQDGKYYLGPELLTAVGWIEGTRFIYDSVDAEGEPVFPNREAGTIEGLRLTLVDGTALELSRIEASETIAPLDDHKKSGTEQEAPRGGVQSRGPLRGKVVVITGASSGIGRAAAHAFACKGARLVLAARDEEALFDVLDECTDCGTDAIAITTDVTRNDQVQALAAQAAEFGHGRIDIWINNAGVGAVGNFEETPLEAHEQVIQTDLMGYLRGAFVALPLFKAQGSGILINTLSLGSWVAQPYAAAYSASKFGLRGLTEALRRELTEFPDIHVCDIYPAVMDTPGFRDGGNYTGHALTPPGPVYDPELVAKAMVACAISPRAHTTVGATARLAHLASYLVPGLPLLSGWLTRRGINRSPKAETSSGNLFEPPSGRRSIDGGWRKSKDKTPLLIGAAALGMIVGFAITHSRRRS
;
A
#
# COMPACT_ATOMS: atom_id res chain seq x y z
N MET A 1 -0.69 -30.39 31.78
CA MET A 1 0.79 -30.47 31.72
C MET A 1 1.14 -30.89 30.31
N ILE A 2 2.18 -30.28 29.72
CA ILE A 2 2.71 -30.69 28.42
C ILE A 2 3.19 -32.14 28.54
N ASP A 3 2.76 -33.01 27.62
CA ASP A 3 3.21 -34.40 27.59
C ASP A 3 4.69 -34.46 27.20
N GLN A 4 5.46 -35.33 27.87
CA GLN A 4 6.89 -35.50 27.58
C GLN A 4 7.15 -35.94 26.14
N ALA A 5 6.20 -36.65 25.53
CA ALA A 5 6.28 -37.08 24.14
C ALA A 5 6.38 -35.91 23.16
N THR A 6 5.86 -34.73 23.49
CA THR A 6 5.92 -33.54 22.61
C THR A 6 7.34 -33.01 22.40
N GLY A 7 8.27 -33.28 23.34
CA GLY A 7 9.61 -32.71 23.35
C GLY A 7 9.68 -31.24 23.81
N MET A 8 8.54 -30.58 24.07
CA MET A 8 8.49 -29.21 24.55
C MET A 8 8.78 -29.11 26.05
N LYS A 9 9.45 -28.03 26.47
CA LYS A 9 9.74 -27.75 27.88
C LYS A 9 8.86 -26.61 28.42
N PRO A 10 8.39 -26.69 29.68
CA PRO A 10 7.67 -25.59 30.33
C PRO A 10 8.45 -24.27 30.29
N GLY A 11 7.77 -23.16 30.04
CA GLY A 11 8.35 -21.81 29.95
C GLY A 11 9.10 -21.51 28.65
N GLU A 12 9.24 -22.47 27.73
CA GLU A 12 9.88 -22.24 26.42
C GLU A 12 8.84 -22.00 25.33
N ARG A 13 9.24 -21.26 24.29
CA ARG A 13 8.42 -20.96 23.12
C ARG A 13 8.86 -21.78 21.91
N TYR A 14 7.89 -22.28 21.14
CA TYR A 14 8.16 -23.08 19.95
C TYR A 14 7.31 -22.61 18.76
N ARG A 15 7.93 -22.31 17.62
CA ARG A 15 7.23 -21.95 16.36
C ARG A 15 7.06 -23.20 15.50
N VAL A 16 5.98 -23.26 14.73
CA VAL A 16 5.80 -24.27 13.67
C VAL A 16 6.53 -23.78 12.41
N GLU A 17 7.51 -24.54 11.94
CA GLU A 17 8.20 -24.29 10.67
C GLU A 17 7.25 -24.66 9.52
N ASN A 18 6.80 -23.65 8.78
CA ASN A 18 5.89 -23.86 7.65
C ASN A 18 6.67 -24.30 6.40
N VAL A 19 6.14 -25.30 5.71
CA VAL A 19 6.67 -25.79 4.43
C VAL A 19 5.70 -25.39 3.32
N GLU A 20 6.20 -25.14 2.11
CA GLU A 20 5.35 -24.90 0.95
C GLU A 20 4.28 -26.00 0.82
N ARG A 21 3.00 -25.59 0.81
CA ARG A 21 1.78 -26.43 0.70
C ARG A 21 1.20 -27.00 2.02
N ALA A 22 1.75 -26.66 3.18
CA ALA A 22 1.11 -26.97 4.46
C ALA A 22 0.18 -25.84 4.95
N HIS A 23 -0.73 -26.16 5.87
CA HIS A 23 -1.54 -25.16 6.58
C HIS A 23 -0.60 -24.17 7.32
N GLN A 24 -0.86 -22.87 7.18
CA GLN A 24 -0.03 -21.87 7.83
C GLN A 24 -0.39 -21.73 9.30
N PHE A 25 0.64 -21.83 10.13
CA PHE A 25 0.56 -21.66 11.59
C PHE A 25 1.38 -20.43 11.98
N PRO A 26 0.84 -19.19 11.88
CA PRO A 26 1.58 -17.93 12.04
C PRO A 26 1.90 -17.57 13.51
N GLY A 27 2.02 -18.58 14.37
CA GLY A 27 2.04 -18.45 15.82
C GLY A 27 3.09 -19.31 16.51
N PHE A 28 3.01 -19.37 17.84
CA PHE A 28 3.92 -20.17 18.66
C PHE A 28 3.19 -20.87 19.80
N PHE A 29 3.76 -21.99 20.25
CA PHE A 29 3.40 -22.68 21.48
C PHE A 29 4.14 -22.07 22.67
N GLN A 30 3.42 -21.81 23.76
CA GLN A 30 3.98 -21.54 25.08
C GLN A 30 3.12 -22.23 26.14
N ASP A 31 3.75 -23.00 27.02
CA ASP A 31 3.07 -23.71 28.11
C ASP A 31 1.87 -24.58 27.66
N GLY A 32 1.98 -25.17 26.48
CA GLY A 32 0.95 -26.04 25.88
C GLY A 32 -0.23 -25.29 25.28
N LYS A 33 -0.16 -23.95 25.15
CA LYS A 33 -1.13 -23.11 24.45
C LYS A 33 -0.52 -22.55 23.18
N TYR A 34 -1.34 -22.33 22.16
CA TYR A 34 -0.93 -21.80 20.87
C TYR A 34 -1.48 -20.38 20.67
N TYR A 35 -0.60 -19.45 20.31
CA TYR A 35 -0.88 -18.02 20.18
C TYR A 35 -0.54 -17.51 18.78
N LEU A 36 -1.40 -16.67 18.20
CA LEU A 36 -1.14 -16.02 16.90
C LEU A 36 -0.24 -14.80 17.11
N GLY A 37 1.04 -14.89 16.73
CA GLY A 37 1.99 -13.79 16.92
C GLY A 37 2.26 -13.37 18.38
N PRO A 38 3.30 -12.57 18.63
CA PRO A 38 3.74 -12.18 19.99
C PRO A 38 2.78 -11.23 20.72
N GLU A 39 1.80 -10.64 20.03
CA GLU A 39 0.93 -9.57 20.55
C GLU A 39 -0.49 -10.02 20.92
N LEU A 40 -0.94 -11.19 20.45
CA LEU A 40 -2.27 -11.71 20.79
C LEU A 40 -2.17 -12.54 22.08
N LEU A 41 -2.63 -11.95 23.18
CA LEU A 41 -2.76 -12.63 24.49
C LEU A 41 -3.87 -13.69 24.54
N THR A 42 -4.55 -13.93 23.43
CA THR A 42 -5.63 -14.93 23.32
C THR A 42 -5.07 -16.20 22.69
N ALA A 43 -5.08 -17.29 23.44
CA ALA A 43 -4.74 -18.60 22.90
C ALA A 43 -5.84 -19.06 21.94
N VAL A 44 -5.46 -19.42 20.71
CA VAL A 44 -6.36 -19.97 19.68
C VAL A 44 -6.17 -21.48 19.49
N GLY A 45 -5.42 -22.11 20.37
CA GLY A 45 -5.22 -23.54 20.37
C GLY A 45 -4.50 -24.02 21.63
N TRP A 46 -4.50 -25.32 21.88
CA TRP A 46 -3.85 -25.93 23.03
C TRP A 46 -3.51 -27.40 22.77
N ILE A 47 -2.66 -27.96 23.62
CA ILE A 47 -2.22 -29.35 23.56
C ILE A 47 -2.95 -30.17 24.62
N GLU A 48 -3.60 -31.27 24.20
CA GLU A 48 -4.18 -32.30 25.06
C GLU A 48 -3.42 -33.62 24.89
N GLY A 49 -2.51 -33.95 25.82
CA GLY A 49 -1.58 -35.05 25.64
C GLY A 49 -0.58 -34.71 24.52
N THR A 50 -0.66 -35.42 23.40
CA THR A 50 0.07 -35.09 22.15
C THR A 50 -0.82 -34.41 21.11
N ARG A 51 -2.14 -34.30 21.33
CA ARG A 51 -3.07 -33.76 20.32
C ARG A 51 -3.03 -32.24 20.34
N PHE A 52 -2.86 -31.63 19.19
CA PHE A 52 -2.94 -30.19 19.00
C PHE A 52 -4.36 -29.81 18.58
N ILE A 53 -5.06 -29.15 19.49
CA ILE A 53 -6.38 -28.57 19.27
C ILE A 53 -6.22 -27.13 18.79
N TYR A 54 -6.82 -26.79 17.66
CA TYR A 54 -6.77 -25.49 17.01
C TYR A 54 -8.19 -24.96 16.80
N ASP A 55 -8.50 -23.86 17.48
CA ASP A 55 -9.82 -23.23 17.58
C ASP A 55 -9.80 -21.85 16.92
N SER A 56 -9.28 -21.81 15.70
CA SER A 56 -9.38 -20.66 14.79
C SER A 56 -10.52 -20.91 13.79
N VAL A 57 -11.14 -19.85 13.33
CA VAL A 57 -12.21 -19.87 12.32
C VAL A 57 -11.72 -19.25 11.02
N ASP A 58 -12.23 -19.74 9.88
CA ASP A 58 -12.01 -19.16 8.56
C ASP A 58 -12.86 -17.90 8.33
N ALA A 59 -12.80 -17.34 7.11
CA ALA A 59 -13.51 -16.12 6.75
C ALA A 59 -15.04 -16.27 6.79
N GLU A 60 -15.52 -17.51 6.71
CA GLU A 60 -16.93 -17.90 6.77
C GLU A 60 -17.39 -18.17 8.22
N GLY A 61 -16.47 -18.16 9.18
CA GLY A 61 -16.75 -18.41 10.60
C GLY A 61 -16.76 -19.90 10.98
N GLU A 62 -16.34 -20.78 10.08
CA GLU A 62 -16.25 -22.22 10.33
C GLU A 62 -14.87 -22.58 10.91
N PRO A 63 -14.77 -23.59 11.79
CA PRO A 63 -13.47 -24.02 12.32
C PRO A 63 -12.51 -24.43 11.21
N VAL A 64 -11.28 -23.89 11.24
CA VAL A 64 -10.20 -24.20 10.28
C VAL A 64 -9.96 -25.71 10.17
N PHE A 65 -10.09 -26.43 11.30
CA PHE A 65 -10.15 -27.89 11.32
C PHE A 65 -11.56 -28.34 11.74
N PRO A 66 -12.27 -29.16 10.94
CA PRO A 66 -13.65 -29.55 11.22
C PRO A 66 -13.91 -30.15 12.61
N ASN A 67 -12.92 -30.86 13.17
CA ASN A 67 -12.98 -31.43 14.53
C ASN A 67 -12.14 -30.66 15.55
N ARG A 68 -11.66 -29.46 15.18
CA ARG A 68 -10.69 -28.65 15.91
C ARG A 68 -9.36 -29.34 16.20
N GLU A 69 -9.13 -30.53 15.65
CA GLU A 69 -7.87 -31.25 15.79
C GLU A 69 -7.01 -30.96 14.58
N ALA A 70 -5.92 -30.23 14.80
CA ALA A 70 -4.96 -29.90 13.75
C ALA A 70 -3.99 -31.06 13.48
N GLY A 71 -3.62 -31.82 14.53
CA GLY A 71 -2.68 -32.92 14.42
C GLY A 71 -2.13 -33.41 15.75
N THR A 72 -1.04 -34.18 15.71
CA THR A 72 -0.33 -34.70 16.89
C THR A 72 1.12 -34.24 16.93
N ILE A 73 1.61 -33.88 18.11
CA ILE A 73 2.98 -33.42 18.34
C ILE A 73 3.78 -34.49 19.08
N GLU A 74 4.85 -34.96 18.45
CA GLU A 74 5.83 -35.88 19.04
C GLU A 74 7.24 -35.46 18.67
N GLY A 75 8.14 -35.36 19.65
CA GLY A 75 9.57 -35.07 19.42
C GLY A 75 9.84 -33.77 18.65
N LEU A 76 9.11 -32.70 18.98
CA LEU A 76 9.14 -31.41 18.26
C LEU A 76 8.72 -31.52 16.78
N ARG A 77 7.91 -32.51 16.43
CA ARG A 77 7.30 -32.64 15.10
C ARG A 77 5.78 -32.67 15.23
N LEU A 78 5.11 -31.76 14.55
CA LEU A 78 3.65 -31.72 14.39
C LEU A 78 3.26 -32.50 13.13
N THR A 79 2.53 -33.60 13.29
CA THR A 79 1.92 -34.35 12.17
C THR A 79 0.46 -33.96 12.06
N LEU A 80 0.10 -33.27 10.99
CA LEU A 80 -1.27 -32.82 10.73
C LEU A 80 -2.20 -33.98 10.42
N VAL A 81 -3.52 -33.74 10.54
CA VAL A 81 -4.56 -34.73 10.22
C VAL A 81 -4.53 -35.23 8.77
N ASP A 82 -3.95 -34.46 7.85
CA ASP A 82 -3.75 -34.83 6.44
C ASP A 82 -2.44 -35.64 6.21
N GLY A 83 -1.66 -35.89 7.26
CA GLY A 83 -0.39 -36.61 7.22
C GLY A 83 0.84 -35.73 6.98
N THR A 84 0.68 -34.41 6.81
CA THR A 84 1.80 -33.49 6.64
C THR A 84 2.60 -33.36 7.95
N ALA A 85 3.92 -33.52 7.88
CA ALA A 85 4.81 -33.35 9.02
C ALA A 85 5.50 -31.98 8.98
N LEU A 86 5.37 -31.23 10.07
CA LEU A 86 5.97 -29.91 10.30
C LEU A 86 6.91 -29.97 11.51
N GLU A 87 8.04 -29.29 11.44
CA GLU A 87 9.00 -29.23 12.54
C GLU A 87 8.67 -28.06 13.48
N LEU A 88 8.98 -28.21 14.76
CA LEU A 88 8.85 -27.17 15.78
C LEU A 88 10.24 -26.68 16.19
N SER A 89 10.52 -25.41 15.93
CA SER A 89 11.78 -24.79 16.33
C SER A 89 11.60 -24.01 17.63
N ARG A 90 12.57 -24.13 18.54
CA ARG A 90 12.59 -23.35 19.78
C ARG A 90 12.93 -21.89 19.45
N ILE A 91 12.18 -20.95 20.00
CA ILE A 91 12.49 -19.52 19.94
C ILE A 91 13.47 -19.19 21.08
N GLU A 92 14.65 -18.67 20.75
CA GLU A 92 15.65 -18.27 21.74
C GLU A 92 15.29 -16.92 22.39
N ALA A 93 15.50 -16.81 23.71
CA ALA A 93 15.04 -15.68 24.53
C ALA A 93 15.66 -14.32 24.18
N SER A 94 16.60 -14.25 23.23
CA SER A 94 17.16 -13.00 22.71
C SER A 94 16.32 -12.35 21.59
N GLU A 95 15.24 -12.99 21.13
CA GLU A 95 14.24 -12.41 20.22
C GLU A 95 13.04 -11.78 20.96
N THR A 96 13.19 -11.49 22.26
CA THR A 96 12.18 -10.82 23.08
C THR A 96 12.74 -9.52 23.65
N ILE A 97 12.15 -8.39 23.24
CA ILE A 97 12.40 -7.05 23.77
C ILE A 97 12.24 -7.08 25.30
N ALA A 98 13.33 -6.78 26.02
CA ALA A 98 13.30 -6.67 27.48
C ALA A 98 12.65 -5.33 27.90
N PRO A 99 11.88 -5.29 29.00
CA PRO A 99 11.33 -4.04 29.52
C PRO A 99 12.43 -3.17 30.13
N LEU A 100 12.29 -1.86 29.94
CA LEU A 100 13.04 -0.83 30.65
C LEU A 100 12.72 -0.90 32.15
N ASP A 101 13.75 -0.94 33.00
CA ASP A 101 13.80 -0.04 34.16
C ASP A 101 15.21 0.14 34.76
N ASP A 102 15.49 1.42 34.98
CA ASP A 102 16.40 2.18 35.85
C ASP A 102 17.83 1.73 36.29
N HIS A 103 18.76 2.66 35.95
CA HIS A 103 19.94 3.14 36.71
C HIS A 103 21.00 2.16 37.25
N LYS A 104 22.21 2.13 36.63
CA LYS A 104 23.45 2.81 37.09
C LYS A 104 24.73 2.34 36.36
N LYS A 105 25.65 3.30 36.25
CA LYS A 105 27.07 3.27 35.84
C LYS A 105 27.84 1.97 36.17
N SER A 106 28.60 1.45 35.19
CA SER A 106 30.07 1.38 35.21
C SER A 106 30.59 0.75 33.90
N GLY A 107 31.65 1.30 33.33
CA GLY A 107 32.19 0.89 32.03
C GLY A 107 33.01 -0.40 32.05
N THR A 108 33.19 -0.98 30.87
CA THR A 108 34.46 -1.49 30.33
C THR A 108 34.23 -1.85 28.86
N GLU A 109 35.18 -1.46 28.01
CA GLU A 109 35.22 -1.79 26.59
C GLU A 109 35.31 -3.31 26.38
N GLN A 110 34.53 -3.86 25.45
CA GLN A 110 34.87 -5.11 24.77
C GLN A 110 34.20 -5.18 23.39
N GLU A 111 35.03 -5.52 22.41
CA GLU A 111 34.79 -5.45 20.96
C GLU A 111 33.62 -6.33 20.48
N ALA A 112 32.87 -5.80 19.51
CA ALA A 112 31.76 -6.47 18.83
C ALA A 112 32.25 -7.45 17.73
N PRO A 113 31.61 -8.63 17.55
CA PRO A 113 31.74 -9.40 16.33
C PRO A 113 30.84 -8.82 15.22
N ARG A 114 31.45 -8.59 14.06
CA ARG A 114 30.83 -8.09 12.82
C ARG A 114 29.99 -9.19 12.16
N GLY A 115 28.85 -8.83 11.55
CA GLY A 115 28.24 -9.73 10.55
C GLY A 115 26.79 -9.56 10.11
N GLY A 116 26.05 -8.50 10.45
CA GLY A 116 24.75 -8.22 9.82
C GLY A 116 24.93 -7.40 8.54
N VAL A 117 24.33 -7.81 7.43
CA VAL A 117 24.27 -7.01 6.19
C VAL A 117 23.52 -5.72 6.52
N GLN A 118 24.25 -4.67 6.90
CA GLN A 118 23.64 -3.37 7.16
C GLN A 118 23.14 -2.80 5.85
N SER A 119 21.84 -2.55 5.73
CA SER A 119 21.25 -1.87 4.57
C SER A 119 21.96 -0.51 4.37
N ARG A 120 22.81 -0.41 3.34
CA ARG A 120 23.51 0.83 2.97
C ARG A 120 22.61 1.61 2.01
N GLY A 121 21.95 2.65 2.50
CA GLY A 121 21.14 3.50 1.64
C GLY A 121 20.89 4.90 2.22
N PRO A 122 20.53 5.87 1.37
CA PRO A 122 20.35 7.27 1.77
C PRO A 122 19.19 7.49 2.74
N LEU A 123 18.30 6.51 2.92
CA LEU A 123 17.17 6.56 3.83
C LEU A 123 17.36 5.63 5.05
N ARG A 124 18.59 5.19 5.32
CA ARG A 124 18.90 4.30 6.43
C ARG A 124 18.36 4.84 7.76
N GLY A 125 17.52 4.04 8.42
CA GLY A 125 16.93 4.35 9.73
C GLY A 125 15.79 5.38 9.69
N LYS A 126 15.40 5.86 8.51
CA LYS A 126 14.20 6.69 8.34
C LYS A 126 12.95 5.83 8.46
N VAL A 127 11.98 6.28 9.26
CA VAL A 127 10.70 5.58 9.45
C VAL A 127 9.70 6.09 8.41
N VAL A 128 9.18 5.18 7.58
CA VAL A 128 8.33 5.51 6.44
C VAL A 128 7.01 4.76 6.54
N VAL A 129 5.91 5.50 6.66
CA VAL A 129 4.54 4.95 6.62
C VAL A 129 4.01 5.03 5.20
N ILE A 130 3.47 3.92 4.67
CA ILE A 130 2.90 3.85 3.32
C ILE A 130 1.48 3.29 3.38
N THR A 131 0.49 4.11 3.01
CA THR A 131 -0.90 3.64 2.87
C THR A 131 -1.16 3.07 1.47
N GLY A 132 -2.01 2.05 1.37
CA GLY A 132 -2.24 1.32 0.14
C GLY A 132 -1.01 0.52 -0.32
N ALA A 133 -0.23 0.01 0.63
CA ALA A 133 1.05 -0.66 0.36
C ALA A 133 0.91 -2.06 -0.28
N SER A 134 -0.26 -2.70 -0.24
CA SER A 134 -0.44 -4.09 -0.69
C SER A 134 -0.40 -4.28 -2.22
N SER A 135 -0.56 -3.22 -3.02
CA SER A 135 -0.62 -3.35 -4.49
C SER A 135 -0.12 -2.10 -5.23
N GLY A 136 0.12 -2.25 -6.53
CA GLY A 136 0.35 -1.13 -7.44
C GLY A 136 1.54 -0.26 -7.05
N ILE A 137 1.31 1.06 -7.09
CA ILE A 137 2.30 2.09 -6.74
C ILE A 137 2.76 1.95 -5.28
N GLY A 138 1.86 1.59 -4.36
CA GLY A 138 2.20 1.47 -2.93
C GLY A 138 3.18 0.34 -2.67
N ARG A 139 2.95 -0.83 -3.28
CA ARG A 139 3.90 -1.96 -3.20
C ARG A 139 5.23 -1.63 -3.86
N ALA A 140 5.21 -0.99 -5.04
CA ALA A 140 6.42 -0.53 -5.69
C ALA A 140 7.19 0.48 -4.82
N ALA A 141 6.48 1.37 -4.11
CA ALA A 141 7.07 2.30 -3.16
C ALA A 141 7.70 1.55 -1.99
N ALA A 142 7.00 0.61 -1.37
CA ALA A 142 7.54 -0.22 -0.29
C ALA A 142 8.89 -0.83 -0.67
N HIS A 143 8.96 -1.50 -1.83
CA HIS A 143 10.21 -2.11 -2.32
C HIS A 143 11.30 -1.07 -2.57
N ALA A 144 10.96 0.05 -3.21
CA ALA A 144 11.92 1.11 -3.50
C ALA A 144 12.49 1.76 -2.23
N PHE A 145 11.68 1.93 -1.18
CA PHE A 145 12.12 2.46 0.11
C PHE A 145 12.92 1.42 0.92
N ALA A 146 12.52 0.15 0.92
CA ALA A 146 13.29 -0.97 1.50
C ALA A 146 14.70 -1.02 0.89
N CYS A 147 14.80 -0.96 -0.45
CA CYS A 147 16.09 -0.92 -1.15
C CYS A 147 16.96 0.31 -0.82
N LYS A 148 16.44 1.31 -0.10
CA LYS A 148 17.19 2.49 0.39
C LYS A 148 17.45 2.46 1.89
N GLY A 149 17.15 1.35 2.56
CA GLY A 149 17.40 1.11 3.98
C GLY A 149 16.38 1.77 4.92
N ALA A 150 15.24 2.21 4.39
CA ALA A 150 14.17 2.75 5.23
C ALA A 150 13.56 1.64 6.10
N ARG A 151 13.12 2.00 7.31
CA ARG A 151 12.29 1.16 8.16
C ARG A 151 10.83 1.41 7.78
N LEU A 152 10.08 0.36 7.46
CA LEU A 152 8.77 0.51 6.81
C LEU A 152 7.61 0.19 7.75
N VAL A 153 6.55 0.99 7.62
CA VAL A 153 5.23 0.69 8.18
C VAL A 153 4.27 0.60 7.01
N LEU A 154 3.86 -0.62 6.68
CA LEU A 154 3.02 -0.92 5.54
C LEU A 154 1.57 -0.98 5.99
N ALA A 155 0.69 -0.24 5.32
CA ALA A 155 -0.73 -0.18 5.69
C ALA A 155 -1.64 -0.39 4.47
N ALA A 156 -2.57 -1.32 4.58
CA ALA A 156 -3.65 -1.57 3.62
C ALA A 156 -4.77 -2.39 4.28
N ARG A 157 -5.94 -2.52 3.62
CA ARG A 157 -7.04 -3.38 4.10
C ARG A 157 -6.81 -4.87 3.84
N ASP A 158 -6.05 -5.19 2.79
CA ASP A 158 -5.78 -6.55 2.35
C ASP A 158 -4.60 -7.11 3.15
N GLU A 159 -4.91 -7.83 4.23
CA GLU A 159 -3.92 -8.32 5.19
C GLU A 159 -2.97 -9.36 4.58
N GLU A 160 -3.49 -10.36 3.88
CA GLU A 160 -2.69 -11.39 3.21
C GLU A 160 -1.70 -10.77 2.24
N ALA A 161 -2.17 -9.86 1.38
CA ALA A 161 -1.29 -9.17 0.44
C ALA A 161 -0.32 -8.19 1.12
N LEU A 162 -0.62 -7.71 2.33
CA LEU A 162 0.28 -6.86 3.08
C LEU A 162 1.43 -7.66 3.69
N PHE A 163 1.16 -8.89 4.15
CA PHE A 163 2.19 -9.82 4.61
C PHE A 163 3.11 -10.29 3.47
N ASP A 164 2.57 -10.54 2.27
CA ASP A 164 3.39 -10.76 1.06
C ASP A 164 4.42 -9.63 0.86
N VAL A 165 4.01 -8.37 1.02
CA VAL A 165 4.90 -7.20 0.82
C VAL A 165 5.86 -7.03 2.00
N LEU A 166 5.42 -7.38 3.21
CA LEU A 166 6.26 -7.40 4.40
C LEU A 166 7.45 -8.33 4.17
N ASP A 167 7.20 -9.57 3.76
CA ASP A 167 8.22 -10.58 3.49
C ASP A 167 9.17 -10.12 2.37
N GLU A 168 8.64 -9.56 1.28
CA GLU A 168 9.45 -9.00 0.19
C GLU A 168 10.38 -7.87 0.65
N CYS A 169 9.95 -7.07 1.64
CA CYS A 169 10.73 -5.96 2.17
C CYS A 169 11.73 -6.41 3.25
N THR A 170 11.40 -7.41 4.07
CA THR A 170 12.33 -7.98 5.06
C THR A 170 13.43 -8.78 4.38
N ASP A 171 13.14 -9.46 3.27
CA ASP A 171 14.14 -10.11 2.39
C ASP A 171 15.16 -9.11 1.82
N CYS A 172 14.78 -7.84 1.67
CA CYS A 172 15.71 -6.76 1.29
C CYS A 172 16.63 -6.31 2.44
N GLY A 173 16.50 -6.90 3.63
CA GLY A 173 17.32 -6.60 4.81
C GLY A 173 16.89 -5.33 5.55
N THR A 174 15.62 -4.95 5.46
CA THR A 174 15.07 -3.79 6.19
C THR A 174 14.01 -4.20 7.21
N ASP A 175 13.99 -3.53 8.36
CA ASP A 175 12.91 -3.69 9.32
C ASP A 175 11.60 -3.16 8.74
N ALA A 176 10.54 -3.95 8.83
CA ALA A 176 9.22 -3.54 8.42
C ALA A 176 8.15 -4.13 9.36
N ILE A 177 7.01 -3.46 9.47
CA ILE A 177 5.79 -3.98 10.09
C ILE A 177 4.60 -3.76 9.17
N ALA A 178 3.63 -4.67 9.23
CA ALA A 178 2.36 -4.59 8.52
C ALA A 178 1.24 -4.26 9.50
N ILE A 179 0.40 -3.26 9.18
CA ILE A 179 -0.74 -2.85 9.99
C ILE A 179 -1.97 -2.77 9.10
N THR A 180 -2.88 -3.72 9.26
CA THR A 180 -4.17 -3.73 8.55
C THR A 180 -4.94 -2.45 8.87
N THR A 181 -5.16 -1.61 7.86
CA THR A 181 -5.71 -0.26 8.02
C THR A 181 -6.63 0.12 6.86
N ASP A 182 -7.86 0.48 7.19
CA ASP A 182 -8.78 1.21 6.35
C ASP A 182 -8.63 2.73 6.58
N VAL A 183 -8.17 3.45 5.57
CA VAL A 183 -7.98 4.92 5.64
C VAL A 183 -9.29 5.71 5.71
N THR A 184 -10.45 5.06 5.51
CA THR A 184 -11.76 5.68 5.72
C THR A 184 -12.13 5.78 7.20
N ARG A 185 -11.43 5.05 8.07
CA ARG A 185 -11.70 4.90 9.51
C ARG A 185 -10.74 5.76 10.34
N ASN A 186 -11.28 6.76 11.06
CA ASN A 186 -10.48 7.68 11.88
C ASN A 186 -9.67 6.95 12.97
N ASP A 187 -10.32 6.02 13.64
CA ASP A 187 -9.76 5.18 14.71
C ASP A 187 -8.56 4.35 14.21
N GLN A 188 -8.68 3.76 13.02
CA GLN A 188 -7.61 2.95 12.45
C GLN A 188 -6.42 3.80 11.98
N VAL A 189 -6.65 4.97 11.39
CA VAL A 189 -5.55 5.88 10.98
C VAL A 189 -4.80 6.43 12.20
N GLN A 190 -5.50 6.68 13.32
CA GLN A 190 -4.87 7.06 14.59
C GLN A 190 -4.03 5.92 15.16
N ALA A 191 -4.57 4.69 15.17
CA ALA A 191 -3.83 3.51 15.62
C ALA A 191 -2.59 3.25 14.76
N LEU A 192 -2.70 3.40 13.43
CA LEU A 192 -1.57 3.32 12.51
C LEU A 192 -0.46 4.31 12.89
N ALA A 193 -0.81 5.58 13.14
CA ALA A 193 0.19 6.58 13.52
C ALA A 193 0.85 6.28 14.88
N ALA A 194 0.08 5.80 15.86
CA ALA A 194 0.61 5.43 17.16
C ALA A 194 1.61 4.25 17.07
N GLN A 195 1.21 3.17 16.41
CA GLN A 195 2.07 2.00 16.20
C GLN A 195 3.28 2.31 15.33
N ALA A 196 3.12 3.16 14.30
CA ALA A 196 4.23 3.61 13.48
C ALA A 196 5.25 4.42 14.29
N ALA A 197 4.77 5.31 15.17
CA ALA A 197 5.63 6.08 16.05
C ALA A 197 6.35 5.16 17.04
N GLU A 198 5.66 4.19 17.64
CA GLU A 198 6.26 3.19 18.54
C GLU A 198 7.37 2.40 17.86
N PHE A 199 7.09 1.83 16.68
CA PHE A 199 8.08 1.16 15.85
C PHE A 199 9.27 2.07 15.52
N GLY A 200 9.01 3.36 15.29
CA GLY A 200 10.01 4.38 15.04
C GLY A 200 10.79 4.87 16.28
N HIS A 201 10.45 4.41 17.48
CA HIS A 201 10.95 4.98 18.75
C HIS A 201 10.54 6.46 18.95
N GLY A 202 9.26 6.72 18.77
CA GLY A 202 8.61 8.03 18.94
C GLY A 202 8.68 8.97 17.74
N ARG A 203 9.10 8.49 16.55
CA ARG A 203 9.26 9.33 15.35
C ARG A 203 8.58 8.72 14.13
N ILE A 204 8.19 9.58 13.21
CA ILE A 204 7.87 9.22 11.82
C ILE A 204 8.57 10.23 10.93
N ASP A 205 9.44 9.77 10.02
CA ASP A 205 10.17 10.69 9.14
C ASP A 205 9.36 11.04 7.88
N ILE A 206 8.63 10.06 7.36
CA ILE A 206 7.91 10.17 6.08
C ILE A 206 6.55 9.50 6.20
N TRP A 207 5.51 10.21 5.79
CA TRP A 207 4.16 9.68 5.66
C TRP A 207 3.72 9.75 4.20
N ILE A 208 3.42 8.61 3.60
CA ILE A 208 2.99 8.51 2.21
C ILE A 208 1.50 8.15 2.17
N ASN A 209 0.68 9.13 1.82
CA ASN A 209 -0.70 8.88 1.44
C ASN A 209 -0.72 8.40 -0.02
N ASN A 210 -1.04 7.11 -0.20
CA ASN A 210 -1.10 6.49 -1.52
C ASN A 210 -2.36 5.64 -1.74
N ALA A 211 -3.04 5.19 -0.69
CA ALA A 211 -4.31 4.46 -0.81
C ALA A 211 -5.27 5.17 -1.77
N GLY A 212 -5.97 4.42 -2.61
CA GLY A 212 -6.90 4.99 -3.59
C GLY A 212 -7.76 3.93 -4.26
N VAL A 213 -8.99 4.32 -4.58
CA VAL A 213 -9.98 3.51 -5.28
C VAL A 213 -10.64 4.33 -6.38
N GLY A 214 -11.28 3.65 -7.33
CA GLY A 214 -11.98 4.30 -8.43
C GLY A 214 -13.32 3.64 -8.68
N ALA A 215 -14.27 4.43 -9.17
CA ALA A 215 -15.55 3.95 -9.69
C ALA A 215 -15.75 4.59 -11.08
N VAL A 216 -16.06 3.78 -12.08
CA VAL A 216 -16.29 4.25 -13.46
C VAL A 216 -17.68 3.83 -13.91
N GLY A 217 -18.50 4.79 -14.33
CA GLY A 217 -19.87 4.56 -14.81
C GLY A 217 -20.59 5.84 -15.17
N ASN A 218 -21.80 5.73 -15.73
CA ASN A 218 -22.69 6.90 -15.84
C ASN A 218 -23.00 7.40 -14.42
N PHE A 219 -23.01 8.71 -14.23
CA PHE A 219 -23.03 9.31 -12.90
C PHE A 219 -24.28 8.90 -12.11
N GLU A 220 -25.42 8.95 -12.76
CA GLU A 220 -26.76 8.65 -12.26
C GLU A 220 -27.05 7.14 -12.17
N GLU A 221 -26.30 6.30 -12.88
CA GLU A 221 -26.45 4.84 -12.84
C GLU A 221 -25.46 4.18 -11.87
N THR A 222 -24.41 4.89 -11.48
CA THR A 222 -23.45 4.44 -10.47
C THR A 222 -24.05 4.68 -9.08
N PRO A 223 -24.06 3.69 -8.18
CA PRO A 223 -24.57 3.85 -6.83
C PRO A 223 -23.95 5.03 -6.10
N LEU A 224 -24.75 5.75 -5.32
CA LEU A 224 -24.28 6.94 -4.58
C LEU A 224 -23.17 6.56 -3.60
N GLU A 225 -23.31 5.42 -2.93
CA GLU A 225 -22.37 4.88 -1.96
C GLU A 225 -20.99 4.62 -2.59
N ALA A 226 -20.95 4.26 -3.88
CA ALA A 226 -19.70 4.09 -4.61
C ALA A 226 -18.99 5.42 -4.83
N HIS A 227 -19.73 6.48 -5.17
CA HIS A 227 -19.19 7.84 -5.27
C HIS A 227 -18.67 8.33 -3.92
N GLU A 228 -19.45 8.15 -2.86
CA GLU A 228 -19.07 8.54 -1.50
C GLU A 228 -17.82 7.81 -1.03
N GLN A 229 -17.72 6.50 -1.29
CA GLN A 229 -16.56 5.69 -0.90
C GLN A 229 -15.27 6.13 -1.60
N VAL A 230 -15.36 6.56 -2.86
CA VAL A 230 -14.22 7.18 -3.57
C VAL A 230 -13.79 8.47 -2.86
N ILE A 231 -14.72 9.33 -2.45
CA ILE A 231 -14.37 10.55 -1.69
C ILE A 231 -13.77 10.20 -0.32
N GLN A 232 -14.32 9.20 0.38
CA GLN A 232 -13.84 8.78 1.70
C GLN A 232 -12.40 8.28 1.65
N THR A 233 -12.04 7.56 0.60
CA THR A 233 -10.68 7.01 0.44
C THR A 233 -9.72 8.05 -0.14
N ASP A 234 -10.06 8.63 -1.30
CA ASP A 234 -9.13 9.39 -2.13
C ASP A 234 -8.96 10.86 -1.72
N LEU A 235 -9.82 11.37 -0.85
CA LEU A 235 -9.72 12.72 -0.29
C LEU A 235 -9.66 12.67 1.25
N MET A 236 -10.69 12.11 1.88
CA MET A 236 -10.77 12.13 3.34
C MET A 236 -9.68 11.25 3.99
N GLY A 237 -9.29 10.13 3.37
CA GLY A 237 -8.17 9.31 3.84
C GLY A 237 -6.85 10.07 3.87
N TYR A 238 -6.58 10.90 2.86
CA TYR A 238 -5.38 11.74 2.80
C TYR A 238 -5.42 12.84 3.85
N LEU A 239 -6.60 13.44 4.07
CA LEU A 239 -6.82 14.41 5.14
C LEU A 239 -6.54 13.78 6.51
N ARG A 240 -7.06 12.58 6.79
CA ARG A 240 -6.81 11.86 8.05
C ARG A 240 -5.32 11.55 8.23
N GLY A 241 -4.65 11.06 7.18
CA GLY A 241 -3.21 10.81 7.21
C GLY A 241 -2.40 12.07 7.53
N ALA A 242 -2.72 13.19 6.89
CA ALA A 242 -2.09 14.48 7.20
C ALA A 242 -2.40 14.94 8.63
N PHE A 243 -3.62 14.76 9.10
CA PHE A 243 -4.08 15.15 10.42
C PHE A 243 -3.31 14.45 11.54
N VAL A 244 -2.96 13.16 11.36
CA VAL A 244 -2.17 12.41 12.35
C VAL A 244 -0.66 12.64 12.20
N ALA A 245 -0.15 12.84 10.98
CA ALA A 245 1.28 12.98 10.72
C ALA A 245 1.83 14.38 11.09
N LEU A 246 1.10 15.45 10.76
CA LEU A 246 1.61 16.82 10.92
C LEU A 246 1.91 17.22 12.39
N PRO A 247 1.09 16.87 13.39
CA PRO A 247 1.43 17.14 14.79
C PRO A 247 2.75 16.48 15.22
N LEU A 248 3.00 15.24 14.79
CA LEU A 248 4.26 14.53 15.04
C LEU A 248 5.43 15.25 14.36
N PHE A 249 5.28 15.63 13.09
CA PHE A 249 6.31 16.37 12.35
C PHE A 249 6.64 17.71 13.01
N LYS A 250 5.63 18.43 13.51
CA LYS A 250 5.81 19.69 14.24
C LYS A 250 6.52 19.47 15.57
N ALA A 251 6.17 18.41 16.31
CA ALA A 251 6.83 18.08 17.57
C ALA A 251 8.31 17.69 17.40
N GLN A 252 8.64 16.95 16.33
CA GLN A 252 10.02 16.55 16.02
C GLN A 252 10.81 17.62 15.23
N GLY A 253 10.14 18.69 14.76
CA GLY A 253 10.72 19.78 13.99
C GLY A 253 11.08 19.45 12.54
N SER A 254 10.72 18.28 12.02
CA SER A 254 11.00 17.86 10.64
C SER A 254 10.02 16.80 10.16
N GLY A 255 9.87 16.60 8.85
CA GLY A 255 9.08 15.49 8.30
C GLY A 255 8.66 15.70 6.86
N ILE A 256 8.28 14.62 6.18
CA ILE A 256 7.85 14.68 4.78
C ILE A 256 6.50 13.99 4.63
N LEU A 257 5.47 14.77 4.27
CA LEU A 257 4.18 14.26 3.83
C LEU A 257 4.18 14.14 2.30
N ILE A 258 4.04 12.94 1.76
CA ILE A 258 3.93 12.69 0.32
C ILE A 258 2.50 12.28 0.00
N ASN A 259 1.83 13.07 -0.84
CA ASN A 259 0.50 12.75 -1.35
C ASN A 259 0.60 12.26 -2.80
N THR A 260 0.03 11.10 -3.07
CA THR A 260 -0.13 10.54 -4.42
C THR A 260 -1.40 11.10 -5.07
N LEU A 261 -1.23 12.09 -5.93
CA LEU A 261 -2.32 12.73 -6.66
C LEU A 261 -2.51 11.99 -8.00
N SER A 262 -2.93 12.70 -9.03
CA SER A 262 -3.11 12.19 -10.38
C SER A 262 -3.10 13.37 -11.34
N LEU A 263 -2.82 13.13 -12.62
CA LEU A 263 -3.20 14.12 -13.65
C LEU A 263 -4.69 14.46 -13.63
N GLY A 264 -5.51 13.54 -13.12
CA GLY A 264 -6.92 13.76 -12.79
C GLY A 264 -7.16 14.94 -11.83
N SER A 265 -6.14 15.44 -11.13
CA SER A 265 -6.20 16.66 -10.32
C SER A 265 -6.27 17.96 -11.15
N TRP A 266 -6.07 17.87 -12.46
CA TRP A 266 -6.07 19.03 -13.36
C TRP A 266 -7.03 18.87 -14.54
N VAL A 267 -7.28 17.63 -14.97
CA VAL A 267 -8.24 17.32 -16.04
C VAL A 267 -9.25 16.31 -15.50
N ALA A 268 -10.52 16.71 -15.43
CA ALA A 268 -11.58 15.81 -14.99
C ALA A 268 -11.76 14.65 -15.99
N GLN A 269 -11.97 13.45 -15.44
CA GLN A 269 -12.18 12.23 -16.21
C GLN A 269 -13.69 11.98 -16.35
N PRO A 270 -14.23 11.95 -17.58
CA PRO A 270 -15.61 11.54 -17.82
C PRO A 270 -15.88 10.15 -17.24
N TYR A 271 -17.09 9.93 -16.73
CA TYR A 271 -17.54 8.69 -16.09
C TYR A 271 -16.87 8.36 -14.73
N ALA A 272 -15.96 9.21 -14.24
CA ALA A 272 -15.30 9.07 -12.95
C ALA A 272 -15.39 10.39 -12.15
N ALA A 273 -16.62 10.85 -11.93
CA ALA A 273 -16.91 12.17 -11.35
C ALA A 273 -16.38 12.30 -9.92
N ALA A 274 -16.68 11.34 -9.04
CA ALA A 274 -16.19 11.35 -7.65
C ALA A 274 -14.66 11.30 -7.57
N TYR A 275 -14.01 10.48 -8.41
CA TYR A 275 -12.55 10.44 -8.51
C TYR A 275 -11.98 11.79 -8.95
N SER A 276 -12.61 12.44 -9.94
CA SER A 276 -12.17 13.78 -10.37
C SER A 276 -12.33 14.79 -9.22
N ALA A 277 -13.48 14.81 -8.55
CA ALA A 277 -13.72 15.69 -7.41
C ALA A 277 -12.69 15.46 -6.28
N SER A 278 -12.38 14.21 -5.93
CA SER A 278 -11.40 13.88 -4.89
C SER A 278 -9.99 14.36 -5.28
N LYS A 279 -9.54 14.12 -6.51
CA LYS A 279 -8.19 14.51 -6.95
C LYS A 279 -8.01 16.02 -7.12
N PHE A 280 -9.04 16.75 -7.52
CA PHE A 280 -9.03 18.23 -7.49
C PHE A 280 -9.03 18.75 -6.05
N GLY A 281 -9.88 18.21 -5.17
CA GLY A 281 -9.92 18.57 -3.76
C GLY A 281 -8.60 18.29 -3.03
N LEU A 282 -7.98 17.14 -3.33
CA LEU A 282 -6.70 16.72 -2.74
C LEU A 282 -5.56 17.66 -3.12
N ARG A 283 -5.57 18.21 -4.34
CA ARG A 283 -4.64 19.27 -4.74
C ARG A 283 -4.81 20.50 -3.86
N GLY A 284 -6.06 20.98 -3.70
CA GLY A 284 -6.36 22.12 -2.83
C GLY A 284 -5.91 21.91 -1.39
N LEU A 285 -6.21 20.73 -0.82
CA LEU A 285 -5.76 20.32 0.52
C LEU A 285 -4.23 20.37 0.64
N THR A 286 -3.52 19.74 -0.29
CA THR A 286 -2.06 19.66 -0.30
C THR A 286 -1.42 21.04 -0.39
N GLU A 287 -1.99 21.89 -1.23
CA GLU A 287 -1.58 23.27 -1.44
C GLU A 287 -1.82 24.17 -0.22
N ALA A 288 -2.92 23.96 0.51
CA ALA A 288 -3.22 24.68 1.75
C ALA A 288 -2.24 24.28 2.87
N LEU A 289 -2.08 22.97 3.12
CA LEU A 289 -1.19 22.45 4.17
C LEU A 289 0.26 22.95 3.99
N ARG A 290 0.76 22.97 2.76
CA ARG A 290 2.11 23.50 2.48
C ARG A 290 2.25 24.97 2.89
N ARG A 291 1.23 25.79 2.68
CA ARG A 291 1.25 27.23 2.99
C ARG A 291 1.07 27.52 4.48
N GLU A 292 0.51 26.58 5.25
CA GLU A 292 0.39 26.67 6.71
C GLU A 292 1.72 26.38 7.43
N LEU A 293 2.70 25.78 6.76
CA LEU A 293 3.96 25.31 7.37
C LEU A 293 5.12 26.31 7.23
N THR A 294 4.84 27.60 7.01
CA THR A 294 5.89 28.61 6.82
C THR A 294 6.84 28.77 8.01
N GLU A 295 6.38 28.43 9.21
CA GLU A 295 7.19 28.45 10.45
C GLU A 295 8.00 27.17 10.66
N PHE A 296 7.85 26.16 9.80
CA PHE A 296 8.47 24.83 9.92
C PHE A 296 9.27 24.49 8.64
N PRO A 297 10.49 25.05 8.48
CA PRO A 297 11.24 24.96 7.22
C PRO A 297 11.64 23.53 6.82
N ASP A 298 11.75 22.62 7.79
CA ASP A 298 12.14 21.22 7.60
C ASP A 298 10.94 20.25 7.54
N ILE A 299 9.72 20.78 7.49
CA ILE A 299 8.49 20.00 7.24
C ILE A 299 8.02 20.27 5.82
N HIS A 300 8.01 19.21 5.01
CA HIS A 300 7.69 19.33 3.59
C HIS A 300 6.41 18.58 3.27
N VAL A 301 5.56 19.22 2.47
CA VAL A 301 4.41 18.57 1.83
C VAL A 301 4.70 18.47 0.34
N CYS A 302 4.79 17.26 -0.16
CA CYS A 302 5.13 16.92 -1.54
C CYS A 302 3.93 16.29 -2.23
N ASP A 303 3.68 16.66 -3.48
CA ASP A 303 2.72 15.97 -4.34
C ASP A 303 3.39 15.31 -5.53
N ILE A 304 2.98 14.06 -5.76
CA ILE A 304 3.35 13.29 -6.94
C ILE A 304 2.13 13.21 -7.84
N TYR A 305 2.28 13.56 -9.12
CA TYR A 305 1.26 13.42 -10.16
C TYR A 305 1.63 12.30 -11.12
N PRO A 306 1.23 11.05 -10.85
CA PRO A 306 1.28 9.99 -11.83
C PRO A 306 0.38 10.30 -13.03
N ALA A 307 0.89 10.01 -14.22
CA ALA A 307 0.07 9.74 -15.40
C ALA A 307 -0.65 8.38 -15.26
N VAL A 308 -1.17 7.85 -16.37
CA VAL A 308 -1.75 6.50 -16.37
C VAL A 308 -0.64 5.48 -16.11
N MET A 309 -0.73 4.78 -14.98
CA MET A 309 0.24 3.76 -14.57
C MET A 309 -0.32 2.36 -14.81
N ASP A 310 0.57 1.41 -15.10
CA ASP A 310 0.25 0.00 -15.27
C ASP A 310 0.02 -0.66 -13.92
N THR A 311 -1.11 -0.37 -13.29
CA THR A 311 -1.48 -0.96 -12.00
C THR A 311 -2.71 -1.85 -12.13
N PRO A 312 -2.94 -2.75 -11.16
CA PRO A 312 -4.17 -3.51 -11.07
C PRO A 312 -5.45 -2.65 -10.92
N GLY A 313 -5.35 -1.35 -10.63
CA GLY A 313 -6.51 -0.50 -10.30
C GLY A 313 -7.61 -0.45 -11.37
N PHE A 314 -7.27 -0.59 -12.66
CA PHE A 314 -8.29 -0.66 -13.74
C PHE A 314 -9.05 -2.00 -13.76
N ARG A 315 -8.43 -3.07 -13.26
CA ARG A 315 -9.05 -4.39 -13.10
C ARG A 315 -9.86 -4.45 -11.80
N ASP A 316 -9.30 -3.93 -10.72
CA ASP A 316 -9.82 -4.10 -9.36
C ASP A 316 -10.82 -3.01 -8.95
N GLY A 317 -10.85 -1.86 -9.63
CA GLY A 317 -11.75 -0.75 -9.30
C GLY A 317 -13.22 -1.04 -9.60
N GLY A 318 -14.10 -0.22 -9.01
CA GLY A 318 -15.54 -0.27 -9.27
C GLY A 318 -15.85 0.00 -10.74
N ASN A 319 -16.58 -0.92 -11.37
CA ASN A 319 -16.96 -0.85 -12.76
C ASN A 319 -18.48 -0.91 -12.89
N TYR A 320 -19.08 0.19 -13.30
CA TYR A 320 -20.52 0.33 -13.51
C TYR A 320 -20.83 0.67 -14.98
N THR A 321 -19.90 0.34 -15.90
CA THR A 321 -20.04 0.67 -17.33
C THR A 321 -20.69 -0.42 -18.17
N GLY A 322 -20.82 -1.64 -17.63
CA GLY A 322 -21.22 -2.84 -18.37
C GLY A 322 -20.18 -3.35 -19.39
N HIS A 323 -18.98 -2.77 -19.39
CA HIS A 323 -17.88 -3.12 -20.31
C HIS A 323 -16.55 -3.21 -19.55
N ALA A 324 -15.60 -3.97 -20.07
CA ALA A 324 -14.27 -4.09 -19.47
C ALA A 324 -13.54 -2.74 -19.51
N LEU A 325 -12.99 -2.33 -18.35
CA LEU A 325 -12.17 -1.14 -18.25
C LEU A 325 -10.76 -1.42 -18.76
N THR A 326 -10.24 -0.52 -19.60
CA THR A 326 -8.87 -0.57 -20.09
C THR A 326 -8.22 0.80 -19.90
N PRO A 327 -6.99 0.87 -19.39
CA PRO A 327 -6.30 2.14 -19.22
C PRO A 327 -6.12 2.85 -20.58
N PRO A 328 -6.40 4.15 -20.66
CA PRO A 328 -6.06 4.92 -21.85
C PRO A 328 -4.54 5.06 -21.97
N GLY A 329 -4.01 4.82 -23.16
CA GLY A 329 -2.58 4.98 -23.42
C GLY A 329 -2.12 6.45 -23.44
N PRO A 330 -0.82 6.72 -23.22
CA PRO A 330 0.23 5.77 -22.89
C PRO A 330 0.20 5.34 -21.41
N VAL A 331 0.53 4.07 -21.17
CA VAL A 331 0.59 3.47 -19.82
C VAL A 331 2.06 3.35 -19.39
N TYR A 332 2.37 3.83 -18.19
CA TYR A 332 3.73 3.91 -17.65
C TYR A 332 3.98 2.89 -16.54
N ASP A 333 5.26 2.63 -16.29
CA ASP A 333 5.71 1.76 -15.20
C ASP A 333 5.43 2.38 -13.81
N PRO A 334 4.70 1.70 -12.90
CA PRO A 334 4.48 2.18 -11.53
C PRO A 334 5.77 2.44 -10.75
N GLU A 335 6.87 1.72 -11.05
CA GLU A 335 8.15 1.95 -10.40
C GLU A 335 8.70 3.36 -10.61
N LEU A 336 8.31 4.03 -11.71
CA LEU A 336 8.71 5.42 -11.94
C LEU A 336 8.13 6.35 -10.87
N VAL A 337 6.94 6.04 -10.38
CA VAL A 337 6.30 6.77 -9.27
C VAL A 337 7.02 6.48 -7.96
N ALA A 338 7.33 5.20 -7.69
CA ALA A 338 8.10 4.81 -6.51
C ALA A 338 9.48 5.49 -6.45
N LYS A 339 10.20 5.50 -7.58
CA LYS A 339 11.48 6.22 -7.74
C LYS A 339 11.33 7.72 -7.50
N ALA A 340 10.23 8.33 -7.95
CA ALA A 340 9.94 9.74 -7.69
C ALA A 340 9.65 10.01 -6.21
N MET A 341 8.91 9.13 -5.52
CA MET A 341 8.66 9.24 -4.08
C MET A 341 9.96 9.14 -3.27
N VAL A 342 10.83 8.17 -3.59
CA VAL A 342 12.17 8.06 -2.98
C VAL A 342 13.02 9.30 -3.26
N ALA A 343 12.98 9.84 -4.47
CA ALA A 343 13.71 11.07 -4.80
C ALA A 343 13.20 12.26 -3.98
N CYS A 344 11.88 12.39 -3.80
CA CYS A 344 11.28 13.41 -2.93
C CYS A 344 11.62 13.20 -1.45
N ALA A 345 11.73 11.96 -0.99
CA ALA A 345 12.17 11.64 0.37
C ALA A 345 13.62 12.07 0.66
N ILE A 346 14.50 12.00 -0.34
CA ILE A 346 15.91 12.41 -0.23
C ILE A 346 16.07 13.93 -0.43
N SER A 347 15.36 14.48 -1.42
CA SER A 347 15.41 15.89 -1.78
C SER A 347 13.98 16.38 -2.04
N PRO A 348 13.33 16.95 -1.02
CA PRO A 348 11.93 17.37 -1.09
C PRO A 348 11.67 18.34 -2.22
N ARG A 349 10.63 18.05 -3.01
CA ARG A 349 10.11 18.94 -4.05
C ARG A 349 8.61 19.07 -3.85
N ALA A 350 8.11 20.30 -3.92
CA ALA A 350 6.68 20.55 -3.78
C ALA A 350 5.86 19.75 -4.80
N HIS A 351 6.30 19.73 -6.06
CA HIS A 351 5.56 19.15 -7.17
C HIS A 351 6.45 18.24 -8.03
N THR A 352 6.04 17.00 -8.24
CA THR A 352 6.70 16.06 -9.16
C THR A 352 5.67 15.39 -10.07
N THR A 353 5.84 15.47 -11.39
CA THR A 353 4.98 14.75 -12.35
C THR A 353 5.73 13.59 -12.95
N VAL A 354 5.07 12.44 -13.09
CA VAL A 354 5.63 11.21 -13.64
C VAL A 354 4.85 10.82 -14.90
N GLY A 355 5.51 10.83 -16.06
CA GLY A 355 4.91 10.63 -17.40
C GLY A 355 4.81 11.95 -18.18
N ALA A 356 5.49 12.04 -19.33
CA ALA A 356 5.74 13.33 -20.02
C ALA A 356 4.60 13.79 -20.95
N THR A 357 3.86 12.89 -21.58
CA THR A 357 2.78 13.21 -22.54
C THR A 357 1.57 13.90 -21.89
N ALA A 358 1.41 13.64 -20.60
CA ALA A 358 0.46 14.22 -19.67
C ALA A 358 0.42 15.76 -19.64
N ARG A 359 1.60 16.40 -19.55
CA ARG A 359 1.71 17.86 -19.38
C ARG A 359 1.25 18.61 -20.62
N LEU A 360 1.42 18.02 -21.80
CA LEU A 360 0.99 18.59 -23.08
C LEU A 360 -0.53 18.46 -23.26
N ALA A 361 -1.11 17.30 -22.91
CA ALA A 361 -2.56 17.12 -22.94
C ALA A 361 -3.28 18.09 -21.98
N HIS A 362 -2.69 18.29 -20.81
CA HIS A 362 -3.13 19.28 -19.82
C HIS A 362 -3.10 20.72 -20.35
N LEU A 363 -2.01 21.14 -21.01
CA LEU A 363 -1.95 22.48 -21.61
C LEU A 363 -3.00 22.63 -22.74
N ALA A 364 -3.22 21.58 -23.52
CA ALA A 364 -4.16 21.58 -24.64
C ALA A 364 -5.63 21.67 -24.19
N SER A 365 -6.02 21.10 -23.04
CA SER A 365 -7.41 21.17 -22.56
C SER A 365 -7.87 22.57 -22.18
N TYR A 366 -6.95 23.45 -21.77
CA TYR A 366 -7.27 24.86 -21.50
C TYR A 366 -7.29 25.73 -22.76
N LEU A 367 -6.54 25.33 -23.80
CA LEU A 367 -6.35 26.16 -25.00
C LEU A 367 -7.30 25.83 -26.14
N VAL A 368 -7.94 24.66 -26.13
CA VAL A 368 -8.83 24.20 -27.21
C VAL A 368 -10.29 24.18 -26.74
N PRO A 369 -11.12 25.16 -27.12
CA PRO A 369 -12.55 25.16 -26.83
C PRO A 369 -13.22 23.87 -27.36
N GLY A 370 -14.04 23.22 -26.54
CA GLY A 370 -14.76 21.99 -26.91
C GLY A 370 -13.99 20.68 -26.70
N LEU A 371 -12.70 20.72 -26.35
CA LEU A 371 -11.93 19.51 -26.05
C LEU A 371 -12.51 18.65 -24.90
N PRO A 372 -13.09 19.23 -23.82
CA PRO A 372 -13.75 18.42 -22.78
C PRO A 372 -14.98 17.64 -23.27
N LEU A 373 -15.73 18.18 -24.23
CA LEU A 373 -16.88 17.48 -24.82
C LEU A 373 -16.40 16.35 -25.73
N LEU A 374 -15.32 16.58 -26.48
CA LEU A 374 -14.69 15.56 -27.32
C LEU A 374 -14.11 14.42 -26.47
N SER A 375 -13.50 14.71 -25.31
CA SER A 375 -12.95 13.68 -24.42
C SER A 375 -14.06 12.80 -23.83
N GLY A 376 -15.21 13.37 -23.49
CA GLY A 376 -16.41 12.62 -23.10
C GLY A 376 -16.85 11.64 -24.19
N TRP A 377 -17.00 12.13 -25.43
CA TRP A 377 -17.37 11.29 -26.57
C TRP A 377 -16.35 10.19 -26.87
N LEU A 378 -15.05 10.50 -26.84
CA LEU A 378 -13.97 9.53 -27.06
C LEU A 378 -13.95 8.46 -25.98
N THR A 379 -14.11 8.84 -24.72
CA THR A 379 -14.16 7.90 -23.58
C THR A 379 -15.35 6.96 -23.72
N ARG A 380 -16.54 7.49 -24.03
CA ARG A 380 -17.75 6.68 -24.28
C ARG A 380 -17.54 5.68 -25.41
N ARG A 381 -16.96 6.13 -26.52
CA ARG A 381 -16.67 5.28 -27.68
C ARG A 381 -15.65 4.20 -27.34
N GLY A 382 -14.67 4.50 -26.47
CA GLY A 382 -13.70 3.53 -25.97
C GLY A 382 -14.37 2.44 -25.14
N ILE A 383 -15.14 2.83 -24.11
CA ILE A 383 -15.89 1.91 -23.24
C ILE A 383 -16.80 1.00 -24.06
N ASN A 384 -17.61 1.55 -24.95
CA ASN A 384 -18.56 0.78 -25.78
C ASN A 384 -17.89 -0.18 -26.79
N ARG A 385 -16.58 -0.06 -27.02
CA ARG A 385 -15.81 -0.97 -27.88
C ARG A 385 -15.14 -2.09 -27.09
N SER A 386 -14.98 -1.93 -25.79
CA SER A 386 -14.46 -2.98 -24.94
C SER A 386 -15.43 -4.17 -24.87
N PRO A 387 -14.95 -5.39 -24.57
CA PRO A 387 -15.83 -6.52 -24.30
C PRO A 387 -16.83 -6.19 -23.19
N LYS A 388 -18.02 -6.80 -23.22
CA LYS A 388 -18.96 -6.71 -22.10
C LYS A 388 -18.32 -7.28 -20.83
N ALA A 389 -18.60 -6.67 -19.71
CA ALA A 389 -18.20 -7.15 -18.40
C ALA A 389 -19.34 -6.89 -17.41
N GLU A 390 -19.43 -7.72 -16.37
CA GLU A 390 -20.39 -7.49 -15.30
C GLU A 390 -20.03 -6.22 -14.53
N THR A 391 -21.07 -5.55 -14.03
CA THR A 391 -20.86 -4.42 -13.13
C THR A 391 -20.47 -4.92 -11.75
N SER A 392 -19.56 -4.22 -11.07
CA SER A 392 -19.06 -4.61 -9.77
C SER A 392 -18.61 -3.38 -8.96
N SER A 393 -18.74 -3.44 -7.64
CA SER A 393 -18.12 -2.47 -6.74
C SER A 393 -16.61 -2.61 -6.67
N GLY A 394 -16.04 -3.68 -7.24
CA GLY A 394 -14.61 -3.94 -7.21
C GLY A 394 -14.06 -3.83 -5.78
N ASN A 395 -12.98 -3.09 -5.63
CA ASN A 395 -12.29 -2.88 -4.37
C ASN A 395 -12.81 -1.69 -3.54
N LEU A 396 -14.00 -1.15 -3.82
CA LEU A 396 -14.47 0.04 -3.10
C LEU A 396 -14.66 -0.24 -1.59
N PHE A 397 -15.35 -1.32 -1.26
CA PHE A 397 -15.74 -1.65 0.11
C PHE A 397 -14.83 -2.71 0.72
N GLU A 398 -14.51 -3.76 -0.04
CA GLU A 398 -13.68 -4.88 0.40
C GLU A 398 -12.36 -4.96 -0.40
N PRO A 399 -11.33 -5.62 0.14
CA PRO A 399 -10.16 -6.01 -0.63
C PRO A 399 -10.54 -6.84 -1.88
N PRO A 400 -9.87 -6.62 -3.02
CA PRO A 400 -10.10 -7.41 -4.23
C PRO A 400 -9.54 -8.83 -4.07
N SER A 401 -10.27 -9.83 -4.60
CA SER A 401 -9.89 -11.25 -4.47
C SER A 401 -8.70 -11.65 -5.35
N GLY A 402 -7.81 -12.49 -4.80
CA GLY A 402 -6.63 -13.05 -5.48
C GLY A 402 -5.32 -12.32 -5.18
N ARG A 403 -4.21 -12.79 -5.77
CA ARG A 403 -2.88 -12.25 -5.49
C ARG A 403 -2.72 -10.80 -5.99
N ARG A 404 -2.19 -9.93 -5.14
CA ARG A 404 -1.83 -8.55 -5.51
C ARG A 404 -0.48 -8.51 -6.22
N SER A 405 -0.28 -7.47 -7.02
CA SER A 405 0.95 -7.23 -7.78
C SER A 405 1.22 -5.73 -7.91
N ILE A 406 2.45 -5.39 -8.30
CA ILE A 406 2.81 -4.03 -8.73
C ILE A 406 2.13 -3.72 -10.08
N ASP A 407 2.29 -4.61 -11.06
CA ASP A 407 1.81 -4.39 -12.42
C ASP A 407 0.36 -4.86 -12.63
N GLY A 408 -0.37 -4.15 -13.49
CA GLY A 408 -1.70 -4.55 -13.96
C GLY A 408 -1.68 -5.42 -15.22
N GLY A 409 -0.53 -5.58 -15.86
CA GLY A 409 -0.38 -6.34 -17.10
C GLY A 409 -0.83 -5.59 -18.36
N TRP A 410 -0.89 -4.25 -18.30
CA TRP A 410 -1.38 -3.40 -19.38
C TRP A 410 -0.27 -2.93 -20.34
N ARG A 411 0.99 -2.94 -19.90
CA ARG A 411 2.13 -2.59 -20.77
C ARG A 411 2.44 -3.73 -21.74
N LYS A 412 2.49 -3.41 -23.03
CA LYS A 412 3.08 -4.30 -24.04
C LYS A 412 4.58 -4.06 -24.09
N SER A 413 5.38 -5.13 -24.08
CA SER A 413 6.86 -5.15 -24.00
C SER A 413 7.62 -4.22 -24.98
N LYS A 414 6.98 -3.67 -26.03
CA LYS A 414 7.62 -2.76 -27.00
C LYS A 414 6.64 -1.71 -27.57
N ASP A 415 6.27 -0.70 -26.80
CA ASP A 415 5.42 0.38 -27.33
C ASP A 415 6.24 1.62 -27.74
N LYS A 416 6.43 1.79 -29.07
CA LYS A 416 6.97 3.00 -29.72
C LYS A 416 5.97 4.18 -29.73
N THR A 417 4.92 4.09 -28.93
CA THR A 417 3.77 5.00 -28.80
C THR A 417 4.11 6.46 -28.45
N PRO A 418 5.16 6.81 -27.67
CA PRO A 418 5.44 8.22 -27.40
C PRO A 418 5.77 9.05 -28.65
N LEU A 419 6.22 8.41 -29.74
CA LEU A 419 6.59 9.08 -30.99
C LEU A 419 5.37 9.45 -31.85
N LEU A 420 4.29 8.66 -31.80
CA LEU A 420 3.08 8.87 -32.60
C LEU A 420 2.15 9.93 -31.99
N ILE A 421 2.06 10.00 -30.66
CA ILE A 421 1.21 10.99 -29.97
C ILE A 421 1.83 12.39 -30.02
N GLY A 422 3.18 12.48 -29.92
CA GLY A 422 3.90 13.74 -30.13
C GLY A 422 3.64 14.35 -31.51
N ALA A 423 3.61 13.51 -32.56
CA ALA A 423 3.28 13.94 -33.92
C ALA A 423 1.82 14.42 -34.07
N ALA A 424 0.87 13.76 -33.41
CA ALA A 424 -0.55 14.15 -33.44
C ALA A 424 -0.81 15.48 -32.71
N ALA A 425 -0.18 15.70 -31.55
CA ALA A 425 -0.29 16.96 -30.82
C ALA A 425 0.35 18.12 -31.59
N LEU A 426 1.52 17.90 -32.22
CA LEU A 426 2.15 18.89 -33.09
C LEU A 426 1.26 19.21 -34.32
N GLY A 427 0.65 18.18 -34.91
CA GLY A 427 -0.27 18.32 -36.03
C GLY A 427 -1.52 19.14 -35.69
N MET A 428 -2.08 18.97 -34.48
CA MET A 428 -3.21 19.78 -34.03
C MET A 428 -2.83 21.24 -33.74
N ILE A 429 -1.64 21.50 -33.16
CA ILE A 429 -1.14 22.86 -32.95
C ILE A 429 -0.90 23.57 -34.28
N VAL A 430 -0.27 22.89 -35.24
CA VAL A 430 -0.03 23.44 -36.59
C VAL A 430 -1.35 23.66 -37.33
N GLY A 431 -2.30 22.72 -37.24
CA GLY A 431 -3.62 22.85 -37.83
C GLY A 431 -4.42 24.02 -37.24
N PHE A 432 -4.33 24.25 -35.93
CA PHE A 432 -4.94 25.40 -35.27
C PHE A 432 -4.29 26.72 -35.69
N ALA A 433 -2.95 26.77 -35.78
CA ALA A 433 -2.24 27.96 -36.24
C ALA A 433 -2.58 28.34 -37.69
N ILE A 434 -2.72 27.35 -38.58
CA ILE A 434 -3.08 27.56 -40.00
C ILE A 434 -4.53 28.01 -40.15
N THR A 435 -5.46 27.43 -39.37
CA THR A 435 -6.87 27.82 -39.43
C THR A 435 -7.11 29.20 -38.82
N HIS A 436 -6.29 29.60 -37.84
CA HIS A 436 -6.37 30.94 -37.24
C HIS A 436 -5.70 32.02 -38.10
N SER A 437 -4.62 31.71 -38.83
CA SER A 437 -3.99 32.67 -39.76
C SER A 437 -4.88 32.98 -40.98
N ARG A 438 -5.63 31.98 -41.46
CA ARG A 438 -6.60 32.14 -42.57
C ARG A 438 -7.87 32.91 -42.23
N ARG A 439 -8.16 33.15 -40.95
CA ARG A 439 -9.30 33.99 -40.51
C ARG A 439 -8.94 35.46 -40.31
N ARG A 440 -7.65 35.82 -40.41
CA ARG A 440 -7.13 37.19 -40.25
C ARG A 440 -6.62 37.82 -41.56
N SER A 441 -6.80 37.12 -42.67
CA SER A 441 -6.60 37.61 -44.05
C SER A 441 -7.94 37.56 -44.76
#